data_AF-A0A923LS91-F1
#
_entry.id   AF-A0A923LS91-F1
#
_cell.length_a   1.000
_cell.length_b   1.000
_cell.length_c   1.000
_cell.angle_alpha   90.00
_cell.angle_beta   90.00
_cell.angle_gamma   90.00
#
_symmetry.space_group_name_H-M   'P 1'
#
loop_
_entity.id
_entity.type
_entity.pdbx_description
1 polymer ?
#
loop_
_entity_poly.entity_id
_entity_poly.type
_entity_poly.pdbx_seq_one_letter_code
_entity_poly.pdbx_strand_id
1 'polypeptide(L)'
;MKKIIYYLIASVFLMFILPWLAVTLVPNDAGMITTVFLLFTVNPIYSIIVGVFAGKNVKTLWWLPIVTIIIFLEGTWTFFEMGEPAFLLYGGCYLLISIIAMLVSAFANKEKVKSRPVK
;
A
#
# COMPACT_ATOMS: atom_id res chain seq x y z
N MET A 1 8.56 16.41 5.33
CA MET A 1 8.33 16.34 3.87
C MET A 1 9.13 15.23 3.19
N LYS A 2 10.47 15.17 3.33
CA LYS A 2 11.31 14.12 2.69
C LYS A 2 10.78 12.68 2.88
N LYS A 3 10.37 12.30 4.09
CA LYS A 3 9.81 10.96 4.38
C LYS A 3 8.55 10.65 3.57
N ILE A 4 7.64 11.62 3.40
CA ILE A 4 6.39 11.45 2.63
C ILE A 4 6.71 11.20 1.16
N ILE A 5 7.66 11.95 0.60
CA ILE A 5 8.10 11.79 -0.78
C ILE A 5 8.66 10.38 -1.01
N TYR A 6 9.48 9.85 -0.09
CA TYR A 6 9.97 8.48 -0.21
C TYR A 6 8.85 7.44 -0.24
N TYR A 7 7.80 7.59 0.57
CA TYR A 7 6.66 6.66 0.53
C TYR A 7 5.83 6.81 -0.74
N LEU A 8 5.63 8.03 -1.24
CA LEU A 8 4.94 8.21 -2.53
C LEU A 8 5.72 7.56 -3.67
N ILE A 9 7.04 7.76 -3.70
CA ILE A 9 7.92 7.10 -4.69
C ILE A 9 7.83 5.58 -4.53
N ALA A 10 7.88 5.05 -3.31
CA ALA A 10 7.74 3.63 -3.06
C ALA A 10 6.35 3.10 -3.48
N SER A 11 5.28 3.87 -3.28
CA SER A 11 3.94 3.49 -3.73
C SER A 11 3.89 3.41 -5.25
N VAL A 12 4.39 4.41 -5.97
CA VAL A 12 4.48 4.39 -7.43
C VAL A 12 5.34 3.21 -7.89
N PHE A 13 6.49 2.99 -7.28
CA PHE A 13 7.37 1.90 -7.67
C PHE A 13 6.72 0.52 -7.45
N LEU A 14 6.14 0.28 -6.28
CA LEU A 14 5.62 -1.03 -5.90
C LEU A 14 4.23 -1.33 -6.48
N MET A 15 3.36 -0.33 -6.57
CA MET A 15 1.96 -0.52 -6.97
C MET A 15 1.72 -0.20 -8.45
N PHE A 16 2.67 0.43 -9.14
CA PHE A 16 2.55 0.78 -10.55
C PHE A 16 3.67 0.17 -11.40
N ILE A 17 4.94 0.41 -11.04
CA ILE A 17 6.09 -0.07 -11.83
C ILE A 17 6.25 -1.59 -11.74
N LEU A 18 6.06 -2.20 -10.56
CA LEU A 18 6.16 -3.65 -10.40
C LEU A 18 5.11 -4.42 -11.24
N PRO A 19 3.81 -4.05 -11.25
CA PRO A 19 2.85 -4.60 -12.18
C PRO A 19 3.29 -4.52 -13.64
N TRP A 20 3.82 -3.36 -14.07
CA TRP A 20 4.35 -3.19 -15.42
C TRP A 20 5.53 -4.12 -15.72
N LEU A 21 6.48 -4.24 -14.79
CA LEU A 21 7.62 -5.16 -14.92
C LEU A 21 7.16 -6.62 -14.99
N ALA A 22 6.13 -6.99 -14.22
CA ALA A 22 5.59 -8.35 -14.24
C ALA A 22 4.98 -8.70 -15.60
N VAL A 23 4.24 -7.78 -16.22
CA VAL A 23 3.62 -8.03 -17.53
C VAL A 23 4.64 -7.98 -18.68
N THR A 24 5.72 -7.20 -18.53
CA THR A 24 6.71 -7.01 -19.63
C THR A 24 7.87 -7.99 -19.60
N LEU A 25 8.33 -8.43 -18.43
CA LEU A 25 9.57 -9.20 -18.29
C LEU A 25 9.35 -10.67 -17.93
N VAL A 26 8.17 -11.03 -17.41
CA VAL A 26 7.92 -12.38 -16.92
C VAL A 26 7.45 -13.27 -18.08
N PRO A 27 8.08 -14.43 -18.29
CA PRO A 27 7.60 -15.43 -19.24
C PRO A 27 6.14 -15.83 -18.98
N ASN A 28 5.36 -16.09 -20.03
CA ASN A 28 3.92 -16.37 -19.91
C ASN A 28 3.59 -17.56 -18.98
N ASP A 29 4.47 -18.54 -18.89
CA ASP A 29 4.38 -19.70 -17.99
C ASP A 29 4.56 -19.31 -16.50
N ALA A 30 5.31 -18.24 -16.22
CA ALA A 30 5.52 -17.70 -14.87
C ALA A 30 4.62 -16.49 -14.53
N GLY A 31 3.81 -16.01 -15.49
CA GLY A 31 2.96 -14.83 -15.31
C GLY A 31 1.96 -14.99 -14.16
N MET A 32 1.28 -16.14 -14.08
CA MET A 32 0.27 -16.39 -13.06
C MET A 32 0.85 -16.39 -11.64
N ILE A 33 1.97 -17.09 -11.41
CA ILE A 33 2.60 -17.13 -10.08
C ILE A 33 3.15 -15.76 -9.67
N THR A 34 3.65 -14.98 -10.63
CA THR A 34 4.16 -13.64 -10.35
C THR A 34 3.04 -12.68 -9.97
N THR A 35 1.90 -12.71 -10.69
CA THR A 35 0.72 -11.91 -10.35
C THR A 35 0.15 -12.30 -9.00
N VAL A 36 0.05 -13.60 -8.69
CA VAL A 36 -0.38 -14.08 -7.37
C VAL A 36 0.56 -13.56 -6.28
N PHE A 37 1.88 -13.63 -6.49
CA PHE A 37 2.85 -13.13 -5.52
C PHE A 37 2.71 -11.61 -5.29
N LEU A 38 2.53 -10.82 -6.36
CA LEU A 38 2.30 -9.39 -6.26
C LEU A 38 1.02 -9.06 -5.48
N LEU A 39 -0.11 -9.67 -5.84
CA LEU A 39 -1.41 -9.37 -5.25
C LEU A 39 -1.56 -9.90 -3.81
N PHE A 40 -0.97 -11.04 -3.48
CA PHE A 40 -1.18 -11.67 -2.17
C PHE A 40 -0.02 -11.46 -1.18
N THR A 41 1.17 -11.08 -1.66
CA THR A 41 2.34 -10.87 -0.78
C THR A 41 2.81 -9.42 -0.80
N VAL A 42 3.21 -8.91 -1.96
CA VAL A 42 3.86 -7.59 -2.05
C VAL A 42 2.88 -6.47 -1.68
N ASN A 43 1.70 -6.47 -2.29
CA ASN A 43 0.72 -5.39 -2.10
C ASN A 43 0.15 -5.35 -0.66
N PRO A 44 -0.23 -6.49 -0.03
CA PRO A 44 -0.67 -6.50 1.36
C PRO A 44 0.42 -6.04 2.34
N ILE A 45 1.67 -6.51 2.17
CA ILE A 45 2.78 -6.08 3.02
C ILE A 45 2.99 -4.57 2.91
N TYR A 46 2.99 -4.04 1.69
CA TYR A 46 3.18 -2.61 1.50
C TYR A 46 2.01 -1.79 2.08
N SER A 47 0.78 -2.27 1.93
CA SER A 47 -0.40 -1.65 2.53
C SER A 47 -0.29 -1.54 4.07
N ILE A 48 0.22 -2.59 4.73
CA ILE A 48 0.50 -2.57 6.18
C ILE A 48 1.54 -1.50 6.51
N ILE A 49 2.64 -1.43 5.76
CA ILE A 49 3.72 -0.46 5.99
C ILE A 49 3.20 0.98 5.88
N VAL A 50 2.45 1.28 4.81
CA VAL A 50 1.79 2.58 4.58
C VAL A 50 0.86 2.91 5.74
N GLY A 51 0.04 1.95 6.18
CA GLY A 51 -0.88 2.10 7.30
C GLY A 51 -0.15 2.42 8.61
N VAL A 52 0.83 1.59 8.98
CA VAL A 52 1.66 1.81 10.18
C VAL A 52 2.34 3.18 10.18
N PHE A 53 2.81 3.62 9.02
CA PHE A 53 3.44 4.94 8.91
C PHE A 53 2.43 6.08 9.03
N ALA A 54 1.27 5.96 8.37
CA ALA A 54 0.19 6.92 8.48
C ALA A 54 -0.28 7.06 9.94
N GLY A 55 -0.34 5.95 10.69
CA GLY A 55 -0.78 5.96 12.07
C GLY A 55 0.16 6.66 13.04
N LYS A 56 1.47 6.67 12.75
CA LYS A 56 2.43 7.46 13.54
C LYS A 56 2.11 8.96 13.50
N ASN A 57 1.56 9.47 12.40
CA ASN A 57 1.19 10.88 12.22
C ASN A 57 -0.17 11.05 11.52
N VAL A 58 -1.25 10.49 12.10
CA VAL A 58 -2.59 10.44 11.47
C VAL A 58 -3.06 11.80 10.96
N LYS A 59 -2.88 12.86 11.75
CA LYS A 59 -3.35 14.22 11.40
C LYS A 59 -2.82 14.73 10.06
N THR A 60 -1.63 14.28 9.65
CA THR A 60 -0.97 14.74 8.42
C THR A 60 -0.95 13.69 7.32
N LEU A 61 -1.06 12.40 7.67
CA LEU A 61 -0.81 11.28 6.74
C LEU A 61 -2.02 10.35 6.52
N TRP A 62 -3.20 10.69 7.03
CA TRP A 62 -4.41 9.87 6.88
C TRP A 62 -4.82 9.62 5.41
N TRP A 63 -4.40 10.49 4.48
CA TRP A 63 -4.68 10.37 3.05
C TRP A 63 -3.72 9.42 2.31
N LEU A 64 -2.59 9.06 2.93
CA LEU A 64 -1.55 8.22 2.32
C LEU A 64 -2.05 6.81 1.95
N PRO A 65 -2.86 6.13 2.80
CA PRO A 65 -3.56 4.90 2.42
C PRO A 65 -4.40 5.09 1.16
N ILE A 66 -5.27 6.10 1.12
CA ILE A 66 -6.19 6.34 -0.01
C ILE A 66 -5.41 6.51 -1.32
N VAL A 67 -4.37 7.35 -1.32
CA VAL A 67 -3.53 7.58 -2.51
C VAL A 67 -2.81 6.30 -2.95
N THR A 68 -2.37 5.46 -2.02
CA THR A 68 -1.73 4.18 -2.35
C THR A 68 -2.69 3.24 -3.08
N ILE A 69 -3.97 3.20 -2.68
CA ILE A 69 -4.98 2.38 -3.35
C ILE A 69 -5.34 2.94 -4.73
N ILE A 70 -5.40 4.26 -4.89
CA ILE A 70 -5.62 4.88 -6.20
C ILE A 70 -4.48 4.50 -7.16
N ILE A 71 -3.21 4.62 -6.72
CA ILE A 71 -2.05 4.23 -7.54
C ILE A 71 -2.11 2.75 -7.91
N PHE A 72 -2.50 1.87 -6.99
CA PHE A 72 -2.69 0.45 -7.26
C PHE A 72 -3.75 0.21 -8.34
N LEU A 73 -4.93 0.82 -8.22
CA LEU A 73 -6.02 0.67 -9.19
C LEU A 73 -5.61 1.14 -10.58
N GLU A 74 -5.01 2.34 -10.67
CA GLU A 74 -4.47 2.89 -11.91
C GLU A 74 -3.43 1.94 -12.54
N GLY A 75 -2.52 1.38 -11.73
CA GLY A 75 -1.52 0.42 -12.20
C GLY A 75 -2.16 -0.87 -12.72
N THR A 76 -3.10 -1.45 -11.98
CA THR A 76 -3.70 -2.73 -12.38
C THR A 76 -4.58 -2.62 -13.62
N TRP A 77 -5.34 -1.54 -13.74
CA TRP A 77 -6.18 -1.32 -14.91
C TRP A 77 -5.37 -0.93 -16.16
N THR A 78 -4.22 -0.29 -15.99
CA THR A 78 -3.32 0.01 -17.11
C THR A 78 -2.57 -1.22 -17.61
N PHE A 79 -2.11 -2.10 -16.73
CA PHE A 79 -1.17 -3.17 -17.10
C PHE A 79 -1.75 -4.58 -17.11
N PHE A 80 -2.75 -4.89 -16.29
CA PHE A 80 -3.37 -6.23 -16.27
C PHE A 80 -4.62 -6.27 -17.14
N GLU A 81 -5.73 -5.75 -16.63
CA GLU A 81 -7.01 -5.78 -17.33
C GLU A 81 -7.86 -4.57 -16.95
N MET A 82 -8.21 -3.76 -17.95
CA MET A 82 -8.94 -2.52 -17.76
C MET A 82 -10.38 -2.81 -17.34
N GLY A 83 -10.83 -2.20 -16.23
CA GLY A 83 -12.21 -2.31 -15.76
C GLY A 83 -12.55 -3.60 -15.03
N GLU A 84 -11.57 -4.48 -14.79
CA GLU A 84 -11.80 -5.72 -14.06
C GLU A 84 -12.19 -5.44 -12.59
N PRO A 85 -13.41 -5.84 -12.16
CA PRO A 85 -13.93 -5.53 -10.83
C PRO A 85 -13.17 -6.23 -9.70
N ALA A 86 -12.46 -7.33 -9.98
CA ALA A 86 -11.63 -7.99 -8.96
C ALA A 86 -10.58 -7.03 -8.36
N PHE A 87 -10.01 -6.11 -9.16
CA PHE A 87 -9.05 -5.13 -8.66
C PHE A 87 -9.67 -4.11 -7.69
N LEU A 88 -10.95 -3.80 -7.83
CA LEU A 88 -11.67 -2.99 -6.84
C LEU A 88 -11.80 -3.72 -5.50
N LEU A 89 -12.08 -5.03 -5.53
CA LEU A 89 -12.11 -5.86 -4.32
C LEU A 89 -10.74 -5.90 -3.65
N TYR A 90 -9.67 -6.15 -4.41
CA TYR A 90 -8.30 -6.12 -3.88
C TYR A 90 -7.95 -4.75 -3.29
N GLY A 91 -8.25 -3.65 -4.02
CA GLY A 91 -8.04 -2.29 -3.54
C GLY A 91 -8.81 -2.00 -2.25
N GLY A 92 -10.06 -2.46 -2.15
CA GLY A 92 -10.87 -2.37 -0.93
C GLY A 92 -10.26 -3.15 0.23
N CYS A 93 -9.82 -4.40 0.01
CA CYS A 93 -9.13 -5.20 1.01
C CYS A 93 -7.83 -4.53 1.48
N TYR A 94 -7.03 -4.00 0.55
CA TYR A 94 -5.80 -3.30 0.89
C TYR A 94 -6.08 -2.02 1.67
N LEU A 95 -7.12 -1.26 1.32
CA LEU A 95 -7.52 -0.08 2.08
C LEU A 95 -7.90 -0.46 3.51
N LEU A 96 -8.68 -1.52 3.69
CA LEU A 96 -9.06 -2.03 5.02
C LEU A 96 -7.83 -2.41 5.84
N ILE A 97 -6.91 -3.19 5.26
CA ILE A 97 -5.63 -3.58 5.90
C ILE A 97 -4.85 -2.33 6.33
N SER A 98 -4.74 -1.34 5.44
CA SER A 98 -3.98 -0.12 5.71
C SER A 98 -4.62 0.71 6.82
N ILE A 99 -5.95 0.85 6.82
CA ILE A 99 -6.70 1.59 7.84
C ILE A 99 -6.55 0.90 9.19
N ILE A 100 -6.69 -0.43 9.26
CA ILE A 100 -6.52 -1.18 10.51
C ILE A 100 -5.10 -0.97 11.05
N ALA A 101 -4.08 -1.12 10.20
CA ALA A 101 -2.68 -0.89 10.59
C ALA A 101 -2.41 0.56 11.04
N MET A 102 -3.06 1.54 10.39
CA MET A 102 -3.03 2.95 10.78
C MET A 102 -3.64 3.17 12.16
N LEU A 103 -4.81 2.60 12.43
CA LEU A 103 -5.47 2.73 13.73
C LEU A 103 -4.61 2.11 14.84
N VAL A 104 -4.18 0.86 14.67
CA VAL A 104 -3.34 0.14 15.64
C VAL A 104 -2.06 0.92 15.97
N SER A 105 -1.36 1.40 14.95
CA SER A 105 -0.11 2.15 15.17
C SER A 105 -0.35 3.54 15.76
N ALA A 106 -1.49 4.20 15.47
CA ALA A 106 -1.86 5.45 16.09
C ALA A 106 -2.15 5.30 17.59
N PHE A 107 -2.88 4.24 17.98
CA PHE A 107 -3.12 3.94 19.39
C PHE A 107 -1.80 3.62 20.12
N ALA A 108 -0.97 2.75 19.56
CA ALA A 108 0.34 2.41 20.15
C ALA A 108 1.26 3.65 20.29
N ASN A 109 1.21 4.60 19.35
CA ASN A 109 2.01 5.82 19.44
C ASN A 109 1.49 6.77 20.53
N LYS A 110 0.17 6.87 20.70
CA LYS A 110 -0.43 7.68 21.80
C LYS A 110 -0.04 7.14 23.17
N GLU A 111 -0.04 5.83 23.37
CA GLU A 111 0.40 5.21 24.62
C GLU A 111 1.88 5.50 24.93
N LYS A 112 2.76 5.39 23.92
CA LYS A 112 4.18 5.72 24.06
C LYS A 112 4.44 7.19 24.40
N VAL A 113 3.61 8.10 23.92
CA VAL A 113 3.72 9.53 24.27
C VAL A 113 3.26 9.77 25.70
N LYS A 114 2.19 9.10 26.14
CA LYS A 114 1.64 9.24 27.51
C LYS A 114 2.56 8.64 28.58
N SER A 115 3.32 7.60 28.26
CA SER A 115 4.23 6.92 29.20
C SER A 115 5.62 7.53 29.30
N ARG A 116 5.95 8.58 28.52
CA ARG A 116 7.22 9.29 28.67
C ARG A 116 7.19 10.14 29.95
N PRO A 117 8.14 9.96 30.88
CA PRO A 117 8.24 10.85 32.04
C PRO A 117 8.50 12.27 31.54
N VAL A 118 7.70 13.22 32.04
CA VAL A 118 7.93 14.65 31.84
C VAL A 118 9.27 14.96 32.47
N LYS A 119 10.27 15.29 31.64
CA LYS A 119 11.56 15.82 32.10
C LYS A 119 11.42 17.30 32.41
#